data_AF-A0A7T8JWU4-F1
#
_entry.id   AF-A0A7T8JWU4-F1
#
_cell.length_a   1.000
_cell.length_b   1.000
_cell.length_c   1.000
_cell.angle_alpha   90.00
_cell.angle_beta   90.00
_cell.angle_gamma   90.00
#
_symmetry.space_group_name_H-M   'P 1'
#
loop_
_entity.id
_entity.type
_entity.pdbx_description
1 polymer ?
#
loop_
_entity_poly.entity_id
_entity_poly.type
_entity_poly.pdbx_seq_one_letter_code
_entity_poly.pdbx_strand_id
1 'polypeptide(L)' 'MFPQNHREAWMELFIKYNTPHPSSAAVERLFSMASDVLRAKRSCLTVENFENLIFMKGNMDIIQQHIMSLKIQEEEEK' A
#
# COMPACT_ATOMS: atom_id res chain seq x y z
N MET A 1 3.76 15.55 -26.16
CA MET A 1 2.32 15.71 -25.86
C MET A 1 1.64 14.43 -26.25
N PHE A 2 0.90 13.77 -25.34
CA PHE A 2 0.21 12.51 -25.66
C PHE A 2 -0.89 12.76 -26.71
N PRO A 3 -1.07 11.86 -27.70
CA PRO A 3 -2.13 11.98 -28.70
C PRO A 3 -3.52 12.11 -28.03
N GLN A 4 -4.40 12.94 -28.60
CA GLN A 4 -5.78 13.08 -28.10
C GLN A 4 -6.56 11.76 -28.22
N ASN A 5 -6.28 11.01 -29.28
CA ASN A 5 -6.91 9.71 -29.55
C ASN A 5 -6.33 8.65 -28.62
N HIS A 6 -7.19 7.82 -28.03
CA HIS A 6 -6.81 6.73 -27.12
C HIS A 6 -6.04 7.17 -25.86
N ARG A 7 -6.24 8.42 -25.40
CA ARG A 7 -5.57 8.96 -24.21
C ARG A 7 -5.68 8.02 -23.00
N GLU A 8 -6.86 7.45 -22.76
CA GLU A 8 -7.10 6.51 -21.64
C GLU A 8 -6.20 5.29 -21.73
N ALA A 9 -6.20 4.60 -22.88
CA ALA A 9 -5.33 3.45 -23.11
C ALA A 9 -3.84 3.80 -22.95
N TRP A 10 -3.43 5.00 -23.38
CA TRP A 10 -2.06 5.48 -23.18
C TRP A 10 -1.72 5.72 -21.71
N MET A 11 -2.63 6.31 -20.94
CA MET A 11 -2.44 6.50 -19.49
C MET A 11 -2.35 5.16 -18.77
N GLU A 12 -3.22 4.21 -19.11
CA GLU A 12 -3.18 2.86 -18.54
C GLU A 12 -1.86 2.15 -18.84
N LEU A 13 -1.39 2.20 -20.08
CA LEU A 13 -0.08 1.65 -20.47
C LEU A 13 1.05 2.36 -19.72
N PHE A 14 1.00 3.68 -19.63
CA PHE A 14 2.03 4.45 -18.93
C PHE A 14 2.12 4.05 -17.45
N ILE A 15 0.99 4.01 -16.75
CA ILE A 15 0.93 3.60 -15.35
C ILE A 15 1.41 2.15 -15.21
N LYS A 16 0.93 1.24 -16.06
CA LYS A 16 1.28 -0.18 -15.99
C LYS A 16 2.78 -0.45 -16.14
N TYR A 17 3.46 0.26 -17.04
CA TYR A 17 4.86 -0.03 -17.37
C TYR A 17 5.87 0.87 -16.66
N ASN A 18 5.49 2.07 -16.23
CA ASN A 18 6.42 3.04 -15.64
C ASN A 18 6.25 3.21 -14.13
N THR A 19 5.10 2.83 -13.56
CA THR A 19 4.86 2.92 -12.11
C THR A 19 5.48 1.76 -11.31
N PRO A 20 5.56 0.50 -11.80
CA PRO A 20 6.24 -0.55 -11.06
C PRO A 20 7.71 -0.17 -10.85
N HIS A 21 8.13 -0.12 -9.59
CA HIS A 21 9.53 0.10 -9.27
C HIS A 21 10.34 -1.07 -9.86
N PRO A 22 11.40 -0.83 -10.68
CA PRO A 22 12.24 -1.89 -11.23
C PRO A 22 13.19 -2.43 -10.15
N SER A 23 12.66 -2.92 -9.03
CA SER A 23 13.42 -3.51 -7.93
C SER A 23 12.53 -4.40 -7.06
N SER A 24 13.14 -5.45 -6.49
CA SER A 24 12.57 -6.27 -5.43
C SER A 24 12.45 -5.53 -4.09
N ALA A 25 13.00 -4.32 -3.95
CA ALA A 25 13.07 -3.57 -2.68
C ALA A 25 11.73 -3.44 -1.95
N ALA A 26 10.62 -3.26 -2.67
CA ALA A 26 9.28 -3.19 -2.06
C ALA A 26 8.88 -4.52 -1.39
N VAL A 27 9.20 -5.63 -2.04
CA VAL A 27 8.95 -6.99 -1.55
C VAL A 27 9.93 -7.35 -0.42
N GLU A 28 11.19 -6.93 -0.51
CA GLU A 28 12.19 -7.12 0.55
C GLU A 28 11.79 -6.40 1.84
N ARG A 29 11.25 -5.18 1.74
CA ARG A 29 10.71 -4.45 2.90
C ARG A 29 9.56 -5.22 3.56
N LEU A 30 8.67 -5.80 2.75
CA LEU A 30 7.57 -6.64 3.23
C LEU A 30 8.10 -7.87 3.99
N PHE A 31 9.09 -8.57 3.44
CA PHE A 31 9.69 -9.74 4.09
C PHE A 31 10.46 -9.39 5.37
N SER A 32 11.14 -8.25 5.40
CA SER A 32 11.76 -7.77 6.63
C SER A 32 10.70 -7.54 7.71
N MET A 33 9.59 -6.88 7.40
CA MET A 33 8.47 -6.70 8.33
C MET A 33 7.83 -8.02 8.75
N ALA A 34 7.72 -8.98 7.82
CA ALA A 34 7.19 -10.30 8.08
C ALA A 34 8.03 -11.07 9.10
N SER A 35 9.35 -10.99 8.99
CA SER A 35 10.27 -11.64 9.93
C SER A 35 10.06 -11.17 11.38
N ASP A 36 9.75 -9.88 11.58
CA ASP A 36 9.41 -9.33 12.89
C ASP A 36 8.06 -9.83 13.42
N VAL A 37 7.10 -10.07 12.53
CA VAL A 37 5.77 -10.59 12.88
C VAL A 37 5.84 -12.08 13.24
N LEU A 38 6.65 -12.87 12.54
CA LEU A 38 6.83 -14.33 12.73
C LEU A 38 7.70 -14.71 13.94
N ARG A 39 7.96 -13.78 14.86
CA ARG A 39 8.73 -14.05 16.08
C ARG A 39 8.01 -15.09 16.96
N ALA A 40 8.78 -15.94 17.66
CA ALA A 40 8.24 -17.06 18.45
C ALA A 40 7.10 -16.69 19.44
N LYS A 41 7.06 -15.44 19.92
CA LYS A 41 6.00 -14.92 20.82
C LYS A 41 4.63 -14.80 20.14
N ARG A 42 4.55 -14.89 18.81
CA ARG A 42 3.33 -14.78 17.99
C ARG A 42 3.00 -16.07 17.23
N SER A 43 3.44 -17.23 17.74
CA SER A 43 3.29 -18.53 17.09
C SER A 43 1.85 -18.99 16.82
N CYS A 44 0.85 -18.37 17.44
CA CYS A 44 -0.57 -18.70 17.25
C CYS A 44 -1.27 -17.89 16.15
N LEU A 45 -0.53 -17.18 15.29
CA LEU A 45 -1.11 -16.43 14.20
C LEU A 45 -1.45 -17.37 13.02
N THR A 46 -2.72 -17.40 12.61
CA THR A 46 -3.11 -18.09 11.37
C THR A 46 -2.52 -17.38 10.16
N VAL A 47 -2.40 -18.08 9.03
CA VAL A 47 -1.89 -17.51 7.77
C VAL A 47 -2.70 -16.28 7.35
N GLU A 48 -4.03 -16.37 7.41
CA GLU A 48 -4.93 -15.26 7.08
C GLU A 48 -4.70 -14.03 7.97
N ASN A 49 -4.59 -14.23 9.28
CA ASN A 49 -4.34 -13.13 10.21
C ASN A 49 -2.93 -12.54 10.05
N PHE A 50 -1.96 -13.35 9.64
CA PHE A 50 -0.61 -12.91 9.31
C PHE A 50 -0.60 -12.00 8.09
N GLU A 51 -1.25 -12.41 7.01
CA GLU A 51 -1.38 -11.62 5.77
C GLU A 51 -2.10 -10.30 6.05
N ASN A 52 -3.25 -10.35 6.74
CA ASN A 52 -4.00 -9.16 7.14
C ASN A 52 -3.17 -8.20 8.01
N LEU A 53 -2.43 -8.74 8.99
CA LEU A 53 -1.58 -7.93 9.87
C LEU A 53 -0.44 -7.26 9.10
N ILE A 54 0.22 -7.98 8.21
CA ILE A 54 1.29 -7.41 7.38
C ILE A 54 0.72 -6.34 6.44
N PHE A 55 -0.42 -6.62 5.81
CA PHE A 55 -1.08 -5.67 4.91
C PHE A 55 -1.43 -4.37 5.64
N MET A 56 -2.06 -4.46 6.81
CA MET A 56 -2.37 -3.26 7.61
C MET A 56 -1.09 -2.56 8.05
N LYS A 57 -0.10 -3.29 8.58
CA LYS A 57 1.15 -2.71 9.09
C LYS A 57 1.95 -2.00 8.00
N GLY A 58 2.02 -2.57 6.79
CA GLY A 58 2.73 -2.01 5.63
C GLY A 58 2.08 -0.74 5.08
N ASN A 59 0.77 -0.58 5.28
CA ASN A 59 -0.01 0.55 4.77
C ASN A 59 -0.40 1.57 5.87
N MET A 60 0.14 1.46 7.08
CA MET A 60 -0.25 2.33 8.21
C MET A 60 -0.14 3.82 7.90
N ASP A 61 0.91 4.23 7.19
CA ASP A 61 1.12 5.65 6.84
C ASP A 61 -0.02 6.17 5.93
N ILE A 62 -0.44 5.37 4.96
CA ILE A 62 -1.55 5.70 4.04
C ILE A 62 -2.87 5.76 4.82
N ILE A 63 -3.10 4.78 5.70
CA ILE A 63 -4.30 4.73 6.55
C ILE A 63 -4.35 5.97 7.45
N GLN A 64 -3.24 6.35 8.06
CA GLN A 64 -3.15 7.54 8.92
C GLN A 64 -3.41 8.83 8.16
N GLN A 65 -2.82 8.99 6.96
CA GLN A 65 -3.09 10.14 6.09
C GLN A 65 -4.57 10.23 5.72
N HIS A 66 -5.19 9.11 5.37
CA HIS A 66 -6.61 9.07 5.04
C HIS A 66 -7.49 9.46 6.24
N ILE A 67 -7.24 8.88 7.42
CA ILE A 67 -7.95 9.22 8.66
C ILE A 67 -7.80 10.72 8.99
N MET A 68 -6.59 11.28 8.80
CA MET A 68 -6.36 12.70 9.04
C MET A 68 -7.15 13.57 8.06
N SER A 69 -7.23 13.20 6.78
CA SER A 69 -8.04 13.93 5.79
C SER A 69 -9.53 13.94 6.13
N LEU A 70 -10.07 12.82 6.64
CA LEU A 70 -11.48 12.73 7.06
C LEU A 70 -11.77 13.64 8.26
N LYS A 71 -10.87 13.71 9.23
CA LYS A 71 -11.02 14.60 10.39
C LYS A 71 -11.06 16.07 10.00
N ILE A 72 -10.25 16.47 9.02
CA ILE A 72 -10.24 17.85 8.51
C ILE A 72 -11.59 18.19 7.87
N GLN A 73 -12.16 17.29 7.08
CA GLN A 73 -13.48 17.50 6.46
C GLN A 73 -14.61 17.63 7.49
N GLU A 74 -14.59 16.80 8.54
CA GLU A 74 -15.57 16.88 9.64
C GLU A 74 -15.47 18.18 10.47
N GLU A 75 -14.28 18.80 10.53
CA GLU A 75 -14.07 20.09 11.18
C GLU A 75 -14.50 21.28 10.31
N GLU A 76 -14.38 21.17 8.98
CA GLU A 76 -14.85 22.20 8.03
C GLU A 76 -16.38 22.23 7.87
N GLU A 77 -17.06 21.11 8.11
CA GLU A 77 -18.53 21.02 8.04
C GLU A 77 -19.25 21.44 9.34
N LYS A 78 -18.51 21.76 10.42
CA LYS A 78 -19.04 22.23 11.71
C LYS A 78 -18.95 23.75 11.88
#